data_AF-A0A969VSJ0-F1
#
_entry.id   AF-A0A969VSJ0-F1
#
_cell.length_a   1.000
_cell.length_b   1.000
_cell.length_c   1.000
_cell.angle_alpha   90.00
_cell.angle_beta   90.00
_cell.angle_gamma   90.00
#
_symmetry.space_group_name_H-M   'P 1'
#
loop_
_entity.id
_entity.type
_entity.pdbx_description
1 polymer ?
#
loop_
_entity_poly.entity_id
_entity_poly.type
_entity_poly.pdbx_seq_one_letter_code
_entity_poly.pdbx_strand_id
1 'polypeptide(L)'
;MTALALTDPSLPEAVTRRTIRAEGRVRARFHSTPGVTKLAALYETGGYRLKFPRGERCEAVLVNTGGGMVGGDELAFSLDADEDAELVVTTQSAEKLYRAESEPAKISISLKLDARARIEWVPQETILFSGARLSRKFMVDMARDASLLIFESTVFGRIAMGEVISDGLFRDHWR
;
A
#
# COMPACT_ATOMS: atom_id res chain seq x y z
N MET A 1 -32.41 -30.84 45.10
CA MET A 1 -31.20 -31.36 44.43
C MET A 1 -30.64 -30.19 43.64
N THR A 2 -29.74 -29.43 44.27
CA THR A 2 -29.33 -28.09 43.81
C THR A 2 -27.94 -28.20 43.21
N ALA A 3 -27.82 -27.94 41.90
CA ALA A 3 -26.53 -27.93 41.22
C ALA A 3 -25.80 -26.61 41.54
N LEU A 4 -24.66 -26.70 42.24
CA LEU A 4 -23.71 -25.60 42.39
C LEU A 4 -23.00 -25.40 41.06
N ALA A 5 -23.22 -24.24 40.43
CA ALA A 5 -22.38 -23.76 39.35
C ALA A 5 -21.01 -23.36 39.93
N LEU A 6 -19.97 -24.09 39.56
CA LEU A 6 -18.58 -23.68 39.79
C LEU A 6 -18.24 -22.60 38.76
N THR A 7 -18.38 -21.33 39.13
CA THR A 7 -17.71 -20.24 38.44
C THR A 7 -16.23 -20.27 38.85
N ASP A 8 -15.37 -20.73 37.95
CA ASP A 8 -13.92 -20.64 38.09
C ASP A 8 -13.52 -19.15 38.04
N PRO A 9 -13.00 -18.54 39.12
CA PRO A 9 -12.64 -17.13 39.17
C PRO A 9 -11.23 -16.84 38.62
N SER A 10 -10.61 -17.77 37.88
CA SER A 10 -9.19 -17.66 37.49
C SER A 10 -8.90 -17.77 36.00
N LEU A 11 -9.79 -17.30 35.12
CA LEU A 11 -9.35 -16.94 33.77
C LEU A 11 -8.65 -15.57 33.84
N PRO A 12 -7.33 -15.48 33.57
CA PRO A 12 -6.65 -14.21 33.54
C PRO A 12 -7.34 -13.28 32.53
N GLU A 13 -7.50 -11.99 32.89
CA GLU A 13 -7.92 -10.93 31.99
C GLU A 13 -7.24 -11.13 30.63
N ALA A 14 -8.02 -11.09 29.56
CA ALA A 14 -7.55 -11.33 28.21
C ALA A 14 -6.28 -10.51 27.98
N VAL A 15 -5.13 -11.18 27.96
CA VAL A 15 -3.87 -10.54 27.60
C VAL A 15 -4.13 -9.90 26.25
N THR A 16 -4.18 -8.56 26.22
CA THR A 16 -4.36 -7.81 24.98
C THR A 16 -3.23 -8.25 24.08
N ARG A 17 -3.53 -9.16 23.14
CA ARG A 17 -2.52 -9.71 22.24
C ARG A 17 -1.98 -8.52 21.49
N ARG A 18 -0.73 -8.15 21.80
CA ARG A 18 -0.03 -7.09 21.07
C ARG A 18 0.08 -7.61 19.65
N THR A 19 -0.80 -7.11 18.80
CA THR A 19 -0.93 -7.57 17.44
C THR A 19 0.34 -7.15 16.71
N ILE A 20 0.97 -8.07 16.00
CA ILE A 20 2.14 -7.75 15.19
C ILE A 20 1.66 -6.80 14.09
N ARG A 21 2.29 -5.63 13.99
CA ARG A 21 2.03 -4.62 12.95
C ARG A 21 3.21 -4.59 11.98
N ALA A 22 2.91 -4.53 10.70
CA ALA A 22 3.92 -4.41 9.67
C ALA A 22 4.26 -2.93 9.43
N GLU A 23 5.55 -2.59 9.48
CA GLU A 23 6.08 -1.31 9.02
C GLU A 23 6.88 -1.51 7.72
N GLY A 24 6.21 -1.30 6.61
CA GLY A 24 6.75 -1.37 5.26
C GLY A 24 7.34 -0.05 4.81
N ARG A 25 8.56 -0.10 4.24
CA ARG A 25 9.17 1.03 3.55
C ARG A 25 9.74 0.57 2.22
N VAL A 26 9.40 1.26 1.15
CA VAL A 26 10.01 1.09 -0.17
C VAL A 26 10.50 2.45 -0.61
N ARG A 27 11.78 2.57 -0.94
CA ARG A 27 12.36 3.76 -1.57
C ARG A 27 13.12 3.34 -2.81
N ALA A 28 12.77 3.92 -3.95
CA ALA A 28 13.45 3.65 -5.20
C ALA A 28 13.83 4.96 -5.89
N ARG A 29 14.98 4.98 -6.55
CA ARG A 29 15.40 6.08 -7.42
C ARG A 29 15.74 5.52 -8.78
N PHE A 30 15.32 6.21 -9.84
CA PHE A 30 15.56 5.82 -11.22
C PHE A 30 16.25 6.97 -11.95
N HIS A 31 17.28 6.62 -12.71
CA HIS A 31 17.99 7.58 -13.55
C HIS A 31 17.85 7.22 -15.02
N SER A 32 17.93 8.22 -15.89
CA SER A 32 18.00 8.02 -17.32
C SER A 32 19.46 7.88 -17.79
N THR A 33 19.70 6.93 -18.68
CA THR A 33 20.83 6.88 -19.62
C THR A 33 20.26 7.08 -21.01
N PRO A 34 21.00 7.49 -22.07
CA PRO A 34 20.40 7.86 -23.35
C PRO A 34 19.33 6.88 -23.86
N GLY A 35 18.05 7.28 -23.70
CA GLY A 35 16.86 6.50 -24.07
C GLY A 35 16.46 5.33 -23.16
N VAL A 36 17.09 5.13 -21.99
CA VAL A 36 16.86 3.98 -21.10
C VAL A 36 16.90 4.38 -19.62
N THR A 37 15.78 4.20 -18.95
CA THR A 37 15.64 4.31 -17.48
C THR A 37 16.19 3.08 -16.77
N LYS A 38 16.94 3.29 -15.68
CA LYS A 38 17.50 2.22 -14.84
C LYS A 38 17.33 2.53 -13.36
N LEU A 39 17.23 1.47 -12.56
CA LEU A 39 17.23 1.56 -11.10
C LEU A 39 18.60 2.04 -10.61
N ALA A 40 18.60 3.16 -9.89
CA ALA A 40 19.78 3.78 -9.29
C ALA A 40 20.00 3.32 -7.85
N ALA A 41 18.91 3.24 -7.08
CA ALA A 41 18.93 2.87 -5.67
C ALA A 41 17.60 2.21 -5.29
N LEU A 42 17.67 1.27 -4.35
CA LEU A 42 16.51 0.56 -3.81
C LEU A 42 16.71 0.24 -2.33
N TYR A 43 15.68 0.53 -1.54
CA TYR A 43 15.57 0.16 -0.13
C TYR A 43 14.18 -0.41 0.14
N GLU A 44 14.11 -1.51 0.89
CA GLU A 44 12.89 -2.28 1.11
C GLU A 44 12.84 -2.89 2.51
N THR A 45 11.70 -2.78 3.20
CA THR A 45 11.43 -3.43 4.50
C THR A 45 9.97 -3.88 4.62
N GLY A 46 9.66 -4.61 5.71
CA GLY A 46 8.26 -4.85 6.13
C GLY A 46 7.42 -5.67 5.16
N GLY A 47 8.03 -6.60 4.42
CA GLY A 47 7.32 -7.48 3.49
C GLY A 47 6.93 -6.86 2.15
N TYR A 48 7.31 -5.60 1.88
CA TYR A 48 7.11 -5.00 0.56
C TYR A 48 8.35 -5.16 -0.30
N ARG A 49 8.16 -5.50 -1.57
CA ARG A 49 9.23 -5.64 -2.57
C ARG A 49 8.84 -4.96 -3.87
N LEU A 50 9.82 -4.41 -4.56
CA LEU A 50 9.74 -3.88 -5.90
C LEU A 50 10.43 -4.88 -6.84
N LYS A 51 9.72 -5.30 -7.87
CA LYS A 51 10.21 -6.24 -8.88
C LYS A 51 10.27 -5.56 -10.23
N PHE A 52 11.22 -5.98 -11.05
CA PHE A 52 11.52 -5.37 -12.34
C PHE A 52 11.44 -6.44 -13.43
N PRO A 53 10.26 -6.63 -14.04
CA PRO A 53 10.11 -7.49 -15.20
C PRO A 53 11.04 -7.05 -16.34
N ARG A 54 11.43 -8.00 -17.20
CA ARG A 54 12.15 -7.67 -18.42
C ARG A 54 11.14 -7.23 -19.48
N GLY A 55 11.33 -6.05 -20.05
CA GLY A 55 10.47 -5.49 -21.08
C GLY A 55 11.12 -4.29 -21.77
N GLU A 56 10.40 -3.69 -22.71
CA GLU A 56 10.85 -2.50 -23.45
C GLU A 56 10.81 -1.22 -22.61
N ARG A 57 9.85 -1.13 -21.68
CA ARG A 57 9.73 -0.04 -20.72
C ARG A 57 10.29 -0.45 -19.37
N CYS A 58 10.77 0.52 -18.60
CA CYS A 58 11.13 0.28 -17.21
C CYS A 58 9.84 0.12 -16.38
N GLU A 59 9.62 -1.07 -15.81
CA GLU A 59 8.46 -1.36 -14.99
C GLU A 59 8.89 -1.71 -13.56
N ALA A 60 8.24 -1.06 -12.59
CA ALA A 60 8.43 -1.28 -11.17
C ALA A 60 7.13 -1.84 -10.56
N VAL A 61 7.13 -3.14 -10.26
CA VAL A 61 5.97 -3.87 -9.73
C VAL A 61 6.09 -4.00 -8.22
N LEU A 62 5.24 -3.28 -7.48
CA LEU A 62 5.15 -3.39 -6.04
C LEU A 62 4.42 -4.68 -5.64
N VAL A 63 5.01 -5.41 -4.70
CA VAL A 63 4.54 -6.69 -4.19
C VAL A 63 4.44 -6.61 -2.68
N ASN A 64 3.23 -6.81 -2.15
CA ASN A 64 2.99 -7.04 -0.73
C ASN A 64 3.05 -8.55 -0.45
N THR A 65 4.08 -9.02 0.27
CA THR A 65 4.22 -10.46 0.60
C THR A 65 3.36 -10.91 1.77
N GLY A 66 2.68 -9.99 2.47
CA GLY A 66 1.78 -10.29 3.59
C GLY A 66 0.35 -10.65 3.17
N GLY A 67 -0.03 -10.38 1.91
CA GLY A 67 -1.37 -10.69 1.38
C GLY A 67 -2.47 -9.71 1.79
N GLY A 68 -2.08 -8.55 2.32
CA GLY A 68 -2.95 -7.42 2.66
C GLY A 68 -2.47 -6.68 3.91
N MET A 69 -3.22 -5.65 4.31
CA MET A 69 -2.95 -4.83 5.48
C MET A 69 -4.06 -4.97 6.52
N VAL A 70 -3.69 -5.02 7.80
CA VAL A 70 -4.60 -4.93 8.95
C VAL A 70 -4.49 -3.57 9.63
N GLY A 71 -5.44 -3.25 10.52
CA GLY A 71 -5.39 -2.00 11.29
C GLY A 71 -4.05 -1.81 12.01
N GLY A 72 -3.46 -0.62 11.90
CA GLY A 72 -2.15 -0.29 12.47
C GLY A 72 -0.94 -0.64 11.60
N ASP A 73 -1.11 -1.35 10.48
CA ASP A 73 -0.02 -1.54 9.51
C ASP A 73 0.29 -0.22 8.78
N GLU A 74 1.56 -0.03 8.44
CA GLU A 74 2.03 1.15 7.71
C GLU A 74 2.83 0.76 6.47
N LEU A 75 2.56 1.41 5.35
CA LEU A 75 3.39 1.40 4.14
C LEU A 75 3.81 2.83 3.82
N ALA A 76 5.12 3.06 3.72
CA ALA A 76 5.70 4.25 3.12
C ALA A 76 6.41 3.90 1.81
N PHE A 77 5.83 4.28 0.68
CA PHE A 77 6.39 4.11 -0.65
C PHE A 77 6.87 5.46 -1.18
N SER A 78 8.15 5.56 -1.55
CA SER A 78 8.69 6.74 -2.23
C SER A 78 9.44 6.35 -3.50
N LEU A 79 9.24 7.13 -4.56
CA LEU A 79 9.92 6.94 -5.82
C LEU A 79 10.39 8.26 -6.40
N ASP A 80 11.68 8.31 -6.74
CA ASP A 80 12.30 9.44 -7.39
C ASP A 80 12.63 9.06 -8.85
N ALA A 81 12.10 9.83 -9.80
CA ALA A 81 12.45 9.76 -11.21
C ALA A 81 13.32 10.97 -11.56
N ASP A 82 14.61 10.72 -11.83
CA ASP A 82 15.54 11.76 -12.26
C ASP A 82 15.18 12.29 -13.65
N GLU A 83 15.89 13.32 -14.10
CA GLU A 83 15.72 13.94 -15.42
C GLU A 83 15.67 12.88 -16.54
N ASP A 84 14.69 13.03 -17.44
CA ASP A 84 14.41 12.14 -18.57
C ASP A 84 14.11 10.67 -18.21
N ALA A 85 13.85 10.34 -16.94
CA ALA A 85 13.48 8.97 -16.56
C ALA A 85 12.01 8.69 -16.91
N GLU A 86 11.76 7.60 -17.63
CA GLU A 86 10.44 7.09 -17.98
C GLU A 86 10.20 5.71 -17.35
N LEU A 87 9.12 5.54 -16.60
CA LEU A 87 8.77 4.26 -15.97
C LEU A 87 7.28 4.08 -15.69
N VAL A 88 6.87 2.82 -15.67
CA VAL A 88 5.55 2.35 -15.23
C VAL A 88 5.68 1.79 -13.82
N VAL A 89 4.78 2.18 -12.93
CA VAL A 89 4.70 1.68 -11.56
C VAL A 89 3.33 1.03 -11.37
N THR A 90 3.32 -0.24 -11.00
CA THR A 90 2.08 -1.00 -10.81
C THR A 90 2.21 -1.94 -9.61
N THR A 91 1.15 -2.67 -9.29
CA THR A 91 1.16 -3.71 -8.27
C THR A 91 0.88 -5.07 -8.91
N GLN A 92 1.46 -6.13 -8.34
CA GLN A 92 1.22 -7.48 -8.84
C GLN A 92 -0.21 -7.96 -8.59
N SER A 93 -0.85 -7.45 -7.54
CA SER A 93 -2.20 -7.83 -7.12
C SER A 93 -2.89 -6.66 -6.42
N ALA A 94 -4.21 -6.83 -6.26
CA ALA A 94 -5.01 -5.92 -5.46
C ALA A 94 -4.53 -5.88 -4.00
N GLU A 95 -4.43 -4.67 -3.45
CA GLU A 95 -4.11 -4.47 -2.04
C GLU A 95 -5.38 -4.70 -1.20
N LYS A 96 -5.31 -5.55 -0.18
CA LYS A 96 -6.49 -5.96 0.60
C LYS A 96 -6.43 -5.36 1.99
N LEU A 97 -7.48 -4.64 2.36
CA LEU A 97 -7.58 -4.02 3.68
C LEU A 97 -8.58 -4.80 4.51
N TYR A 98 -8.08 -5.48 5.54
CA TYR A 98 -8.89 -6.26 6.46
C TYR A 98 -9.53 -5.37 7.53
N ARG A 99 -10.47 -5.96 8.29
CA ARG A 99 -11.14 -5.31 9.42
C ARG A 99 -10.13 -4.75 10.43
N ALA A 100 -10.39 -3.56 10.93
CA ALA A 100 -9.58 -2.89 11.94
C ALA A 100 -10.46 -2.46 13.11
N GLU A 101 -10.06 -2.81 14.34
CA GLU A 101 -10.84 -2.49 15.55
C GLU A 101 -10.73 -1.02 15.97
N SER A 102 -9.58 -0.38 15.73
CA SER A 102 -9.34 1.00 16.16
C SER A 102 -8.48 1.77 15.16
N GLU A 103 -7.19 1.43 15.09
CA GLU A 103 -6.22 2.15 14.27
C GLU A 103 -6.38 1.81 12.78
N PRO A 104 -6.41 2.83 11.90
CA PRO A 104 -6.40 2.57 10.46
C PRO A 104 -5.04 2.03 10.01
N ALA A 105 -5.04 1.19 8.98
CA ALA A 105 -3.86 1.00 8.16
C ALA A 105 -3.50 2.32 7.48
N LYS A 106 -2.20 2.58 7.28
CA LYS A 106 -1.71 3.82 6.67
C LYS A 106 -0.88 3.53 5.44
N ILE A 107 -1.19 4.22 4.35
CA ILE A 107 -0.40 4.16 3.12
C ILE A 107 0.05 5.59 2.80
N SER A 108 1.36 5.79 2.67
CA SER A 108 1.95 7.06 2.21
C SER A 108 2.71 6.80 0.93
N ILE A 109 2.26 7.39 -0.16
CA ILE A 109 2.89 7.33 -1.48
C ILE A 109 3.48 8.72 -1.77
N SER A 110 4.74 8.76 -2.16
CA SER A 110 5.44 10.00 -2.52
C SER A 110 6.18 9.81 -3.82
N LEU A 111 5.80 10.56 -4.85
CA LEU A 111 6.46 10.54 -6.15
C LEU A 111 7.19 11.86 -6.35
N LYS A 112 8.46 11.78 -6.76
CA LYS A 112 9.24 12.93 -7.21
C LYS A 112 9.59 12.75 -8.68
N LEU A 113 9.28 13.74 -9.50
CA LEU A 113 9.61 13.76 -10.94
C LEU A 113 10.46 14.99 -11.24
N ASP A 114 11.72 14.78 -11.61
CA ASP A 114 12.60 15.84 -12.09
C ASP A 114 12.26 16.19 -13.57
N ALA A 115 13.04 17.10 -14.18
CA ALA A 115 12.72 17.67 -15.48
C ALA A 115 12.47 16.60 -16.55
N ARG A 116 11.37 16.75 -17.31
CA ARG A 116 10.96 15.84 -18.40
C ARG A 116 10.75 14.37 -18.01
N ALA A 117 10.81 14.03 -16.73
CA ALA A 117 10.55 12.68 -16.25
C ALA A 117 9.07 12.29 -16.48
N ARG A 118 8.82 11.00 -16.69
CA ARG A 118 7.49 10.42 -16.91
C ARG A 118 7.25 9.25 -15.99
N ILE A 119 6.17 9.32 -15.21
CA ILE A 119 5.69 8.18 -14.42
C ILE A 119 4.28 7.82 -14.88
N GLU A 120 4.03 6.54 -15.11
CA GLU A 120 2.70 5.96 -15.19
C GLU A 120 2.43 5.17 -13.88
N TRP A 121 1.68 5.75 -12.94
CA TRP A 121 1.24 5.09 -11.71
C TRP A 121 -0.10 4.40 -11.96
N VAL A 122 -0.07 3.08 -12.12
CA VAL A 122 -1.23 2.25 -12.52
C VAL A 122 -1.33 0.95 -11.71
N PRO A 123 -1.42 1.01 -10.37
CA PRO A 123 -1.66 -0.16 -9.53
C PRO A 123 -3.01 -0.82 -9.81
N GLN A 124 -3.12 -2.08 -9.40
CA GLN A 124 -4.39 -2.78 -9.24
C GLN A 124 -5.24 -2.13 -8.14
N GLU A 125 -6.49 -2.54 -8.03
CA GLU A 125 -7.42 -1.98 -7.05
C GLU A 125 -7.00 -2.19 -5.60
N THR A 126 -7.42 -1.26 -4.73
CA THR A 126 -7.46 -1.46 -3.29
C THR A 126 -8.83 -1.99 -2.88
N ILE A 127 -8.91 -3.17 -2.28
CA ILE A 127 -10.16 -3.79 -1.82
C ILE A 127 -10.31 -3.60 -0.32
N LEU A 128 -11.31 -2.83 0.10
CA LEU A 128 -11.65 -2.60 1.51
C LEU A 128 -12.69 -3.64 1.96
N PHE A 129 -12.41 -4.46 2.96
CA PHE A 129 -13.39 -5.40 3.52
C PHE A 129 -14.33 -4.69 4.49
N SER A 130 -15.43 -5.33 4.92
CA SER A 130 -16.32 -4.71 5.90
C SER A 130 -15.60 -4.47 7.24
N GLY A 131 -15.68 -3.23 7.72
CA GLY A 131 -14.96 -2.74 8.91
C GLY A 131 -13.49 -2.43 8.68
N ALA A 132 -13.04 -2.38 7.43
CA ALA A 132 -11.69 -1.91 7.10
C ALA A 132 -11.55 -0.42 7.42
N ARG A 133 -10.35 -0.03 7.87
CA ARG A 133 -10.00 1.36 8.18
C ARG A 133 -8.68 1.69 7.49
N LEU A 134 -8.73 2.59 6.50
CA LEU A 134 -7.59 3.03 5.71
C LEU A 134 -7.45 4.55 5.75
N SER A 135 -6.21 5.01 5.94
CA SER A 135 -5.80 6.38 5.70
C SER A 135 -4.67 6.40 4.68
N ARG A 136 -4.96 6.81 3.45
CA ARG A 136 -4.00 6.97 2.36
C ARG A 136 -3.63 8.43 2.14
N LYS A 137 -2.34 8.66 1.89
CA LYS A 137 -1.79 9.94 1.43
C LYS A 137 -1.02 9.70 0.14
N PHE A 138 -1.28 10.52 -0.86
CA PHE A 138 -0.57 10.53 -2.13
C PHE A 138 0.00 11.94 -2.33
N MET A 139 1.32 12.04 -2.47
CA MET A 139 2.02 13.31 -2.64
C MET A 139 2.88 13.27 -3.89
N VAL A 140 2.79 14.31 -4.72
CA VAL A 140 3.61 14.45 -5.92
C VAL A 140 4.38 15.76 -5.89
N ASP A 141 5.69 15.67 -6.05
CA ASP A 141 6.55 16.81 -6.38
C ASP A 141 7.03 16.62 -7.82
N MET A 142 6.70 17.55 -8.72
CA MET A 142 7.04 17.40 -10.13
C MET A 142 7.52 18.70 -10.76
N ALA A 143 8.55 18.58 -11.60
CA ALA A 143 9.00 19.66 -12.46
C ALA A 143 7.90 20.10 -13.43
N ARG A 144 7.96 21.36 -13.88
CA ARG A 144 6.96 21.97 -14.76
C ARG A 144 6.77 21.21 -16.08
N ASP A 145 7.84 20.57 -16.57
CA ASP A 145 7.89 19.85 -17.84
C ASP A 145 7.87 18.32 -17.68
N ALA A 146 7.66 17.81 -16.46
CA ALA A 146 7.43 16.40 -16.20
C ALA A 146 5.99 15.98 -16.58
N SER A 147 5.75 14.67 -16.69
CA SER A 147 4.41 14.13 -16.97
C SER A 147 4.07 12.97 -16.05
N LEU A 148 2.83 12.93 -15.59
CA LEU A 148 2.35 11.90 -14.67
C LEU A 148 0.97 11.42 -15.12
N LEU A 149 0.85 10.11 -15.36
CA LEU A 149 -0.43 9.41 -15.48
C LEU A 149 -0.70 8.70 -14.16
N ILE A 150 -1.89 8.90 -13.59
CA ILE A 150 -2.30 8.20 -12.37
C ILE A 150 -3.64 7.51 -12.59
N PHE A 151 -3.69 6.24 -12.19
CA PHE A 151 -4.90 5.47 -12.01
C PHE A 151 -4.91 4.85 -10.61
N GLU A 152 -5.93 5.13 -9.82
CA GLU A 152 -6.14 4.54 -8.50
C GLU A 152 -7.60 4.12 -8.38
N SER A 153 -7.82 2.84 -8.10
CA SER A 153 -9.16 2.27 -7.97
C SER A 153 -9.37 1.69 -6.59
N THR A 154 -10.58 1.83 -6.06
CA THR A 154 -10.95 1.33 -4.74
C THR A 154 -12.27 0.60 -4.82
N VAL A 155 -12.30 -0.62 -4.31
CA VAL A 155 -13.45 -1.51 -4.28
C VAL A 155 -13.90 -1.70 -2.84
N PHE A 156 -15.18 -1.43 -2.58
CA PHE A 156 -15.77 -1.62 -1.25
C PHE A 156 -16.44 -3.00 -1.20
N GLY A 157 -15.85 -3.88 -0.39
CA GLY A 157 -16.30 -5.24 -0.15
C GLY A 157 -15.75 -6.24 -1.17
N ARG A 158 -15.72 -7.50 -0.76
CA ARG A 158 -15.51 -8.65 -1.62
C ARG A 158 -16.79 -8.94 -2.40
N ILE A 159 -17.05 -8.13 -3.43
CA ILE A 159 -18.27 -8.19 -4.25
C ILE A 159 -18.50 -9.60 -4.79
N ALA A 160 -17.44 -10.28 -5.26
CA ALA A 160 -17.52 -11.66 -5.76
C ALA A 160 -17.92 -12.69 -4.68
N MET A 161 -17.78 -12.37 -3.39
CA MET A 161 -18.20 -13.20 -2.26
C MET A 161 -19.53 -12.73 -1.65
N GLY A 162 -20.23 -11.78 -2.27
CA GLY A 162 -21.48 -11.22 -1.76
C GLY A 162 -21.33 -10.37 -0.49
N GLU A 163 -20.11 -9.90 -0.18
CA GLU A 163 -19.90 -9.06 1.00
C GLU A 163 -20.58 -7.70 0.83
N VAL A 164 -21.36 -7.31 1.84
CA VAL A 164 -21.95 -5.97 1.96
C VAL A 164 -21.16 -5.20 3.02
N ILE A 165 -20.69 -4.01 2.68
CA ILE A 165 -20.01 -3.13 3.64
C ILE A 165 -21.05 -2.53 4.59
N SER A 166 -20.88 -2.78 5.88
CA SER A 166 -21.74 -2.23 6.94
C SER A 166 -21.09 -1.07 7.70
N ASP A 167 -19.77 -1.12 7.86
CA ASP A 167 -18.98 -0.13 8.57
C ASP A 167 -17.58 -0.02 7.97
N GLY A 168 -16.87 1.08 8.22
CA GLY A 168 -15.49 1.27 7.76
C GLY A 168 -15.02 2.72 7.83
N LEU A 169 -13.75 2.94 7.49
CA LEU A 169 -13.16 4.27 7.33
C LEU A 169 -12.28 4.26 6.08
N PHE A 170 -12.54 5.17 5.15
CA PHE A 170 -11.65 5.44 4.03
C PHE A 170 -11.34 6.93 4.02
N ARG A 171 -10.07 7.27 4.23
CA ARG A 171 -9.55 8.62 4.07
C ARG A 171 -8.48 8.58 3.00
N ASP A 172 -8.64 9.42 2.00
CA ASP A 172 -7.72 9.48 0.89
C ASP A 172 -7.40 10.94 0.57
N HIS A 173 -6.12 11.29 0.69
CA HIS A 173 -5.67 12.67 0.58
C HIS A 173 -4.58 12.79 -0.47
N TRP A 174 -4.86 13.60 -1.48
CA TRP A 174 -4.00 13.81 -2.64
C TRP A 174 -3.45 15.23 -2.62
N ARG A 175 -2.15 15.38 -2.84
CA ARG A 175 -1.47 16.67 -2.91
C ARG A 175 -0.47 16.71 -4.05
#